data_AF-A0A955CGB9-F1
#
_entry.id   AF-A0A955CGB9-F1
#
_cell.length_a   1.000
_cell.length_b   1.000
_cell.length_c   1.000
_cell.angle_alpha   90.00
_cell.angle_beta   90.00
_cell.angle_gamma   90.00
#
_symmetry.space_group_name_H-M   'P 1'
#
loop_
_entity.id
_entity.type
_entity.pdbx_description
1 polymer ?
#
loop_
_entity_poly.entity_id
_entity_poly.type
_entity_poly.pdbx_seq_one_letter_code
_entity_poly.pdbx_strand_id
1 'polypeptide(L)'
;MASTVDAASREAVVLEKSQPGAFPLVVDGRPARLIVSKREWPGVARVARLLCDDLERVSGVRPELHEVAPDTSVDTPMAASPGPAVVIGTLGRGGLVDQLVRDKRLDVADLQGKREKFAIVKIDSLEEADAPTLVIAGSDKRGAIYGMFDLAAQAGVSPWHWWADVPPSRRGDLWVAPGRHTLGEPAVEFRGIFINDEAPALAGWAHEKFGGCNSEFYAKVFELILRLRGNYLWPAMWGRSLFDDDPRSQRLADEYGVVIGTSHHEPMMRAHVEWRRYGEGPWNYDKNRDALREFWREGIRRMDSCESFVTIGMRGDGD
;
A
#
# COMPACT_ATOMS: atom_id res chain seq x y z
N MET A 1 18.62 -35.87 3.23
CA MET A 1 19.36 -34.60 3.33
C MET A 1 18.34 -33.48 3.38
N ALA A 2 18.05 -32.96 4.57
CA ALA A 2 17.17 -31.82 4.74
C ALA A 2 17.94 -30.58 4.27
N SER A 3 17.47 -29.98 3.19
CA SER A 3 17.92 -28.69 2.70
C SER A 3 17.57 -27.64 3.75
N THR A 4 18.56 -27.17 4.49
CA THR A 4 18.49 -25.93 5.25
C THR A 4 18.06 -24.82 4.31
N VAL A 5 16.85 -24.29 4.52
CA VAL A 5 16.42 -23.03 3.93
C VAL A 5 17.25 -21.96 4.62
N ASP A 6 18.37 -21.63 4.01
CA ASP A 6 19.13 -20.44 4.36
C ASP A 6 18.17 -19.26 4.18
N ALA A 7 17.98 -18.46 5.23
CA ALA A 7 17.27 -17.20 5.13
C ALA A 7 18.18 -16.29 4.30
N ALA A 8 18.10 -16.45 2.98
CA ALA A 8 18.98 -15.80 2.02
C ALA A 8 19.03 -14.31 2.36
N SER A 9 20.21 -13.85 2.78
CA SER A 9 20.49 -12.44 2.98
C SER A 9 20.12 -11.73 1.68
N ARG A 10 19.01 -10.99 1.73
CA ARG A 10 18.52 -10.20 0.62
C ARG A 10 19.64 -9.31 0.11
N GLU A 11 19.95 -9.37 -1.19
CA GLU A 11 20.89 -8.42 -1.79
C GLU A 11 20.38 -7.00 -1.60
N ALA A 12 21.26 -6.10 -1.13
CA ALA A 12 20.92 -4.71 -0.89
C ALA A 12 20.65 -4.00 -2.23
N VAL A 13 19.43 -3.52 -2.41
CA VAL A 13 19.02 -2.75 -3.60
C VAL A 13 19.48 -1.31 -3.48
N VAL A 14 19.52 -0.75 -2.27
CA VAL A 14 20.00 0.61 -2.01
C VAL A 14 21.39 0.56 -1.39
N LEU A 15 22.30 1.36 -1.94
CA LEU A 15 23.72 1.40 -1.65
C LEU A 15 24.13 2.77 -1.10
N GLU A 16 25.07 2.78 -0.16
CA GLU A 16 25.67 4.02 0.38
C GLU A 16 26.88 4.49 -0.43
N LYS A 17 27.29 3.74 -1.45
CA LYS A 17 28.37 4.10 -2.36
C LYS A 17 27.95 3.82 -3.80
N SER A 18 28.29 4.74 -4.69
CA SER A 18 28.07 4.56 -6.12
C SER A 18 28.88 3.37 -6.67
N GLN A 19 28.31 2.71 -7.66
CA GLN A 19 28.98 1.71 -8.49
C GLN A 19 28.53 1.86 -9.95
N PRO A 20 29.29 1.34 -10.94
CA PRO A 20 28.89 1.42 -12.34
C PRO A 20 27.47 0.89 -12.58
N GLY A 21 26.68 1.67 -13.31
CA GLY A 21 25.28 1.33 -13.62
C GLY A 21 24.26 1.66 -12.53
N ALA A 22 24.68 2.05 -11.32
CA ALA A 22 23.74 2.42 -10.27
C ALA A 22 22.92 3.68 -10.64
N PHE A 23 21.74 3.82 -10.02
CA PHE A 23 20.88 4.99 -10.17
C PHE A 23 21.06 5.94 -8.98
N PRO A 24 21.32 7.25 -9.18
CA PRO A 24 21.47 8.22 -8.10
C PRO A 24 20.11 8.56 -7.46
N LEU A 25 19.75 7.89 -6.36
CA LEU A 25 18.48 8.11 -5.65
C LEU A 25 18.53 9.38 -4.80
N VAL A 26 19.63 9.59 -4.09
CA VAL A 26 19.95 10.82 -3.36
C VAL A 26 21.43 11.11 -3.62
N VAL A 27 21.77 12.33 -4.06
CA VAL A 27 23.17 12.76 -4.23
C VAL A 27 23.30 14.19 -3.73
N ASP A 28 24.33 14.46 -2.92
CA ASP A 28 24.55 15.76 -2.27
C ASP A 28 23.30 16.23 -1.49
N GLY A 29 22.61 15.28 -0.84
CA GLY A 29 21.37 15.51 -0.09
C GLY A 29 20.14 15.79 -0.97
N ARG A 30 20.25 15.73 -2.30
CA ARG A 30 19.14 15.99 -3.22
C ARG A 30 18.55 14.67 -3.73
N PRO A 31 17.30 14.34 -3.35
CA PRO A 31 16.64 13.16 -3.87
C PRO A 31 16.21 13.34 -5.33
N ALA A 32 16.16 12.23 -6.06
CA ALA A 32 15.54 12.16 -7.38
C ALA A 32 14.06 12.55 -7.31
N ARG A 33 13.56 13.24 -8.35
CA ARG A 33 12.13 13.59 -8.44
C ARG A 33 11.29 12.34 -8.67
N LEU A 34 10.03 12.37 -8.24
CA LEU A 34 9.06 11.30 -8.48
C LEU A 34 8.09 11.73 -9.56
N ILE A 35 7.68 10.79 -10.40
CA ILE A 35 6.73 11.03 -11.50
C ILE A 35 5.66 9.95 -11.48
N VAL A 36 4.42 10.39 -11.47
CA VAL A 36 3.24 9.51 -11.47
C VAL A 36 2.20 10.07 -12.45
N SER A 37 1.53 9.19 -13.19
CA SER A 37 0.43 9.61 -14.06
C SER A 37 -0.85 9.81 -13.25
N LYS A 38 -1.66 10.81 -13.61
CA LYS A 38 -3.04 10.95 -13.11
C LYS A 38 -3.98 9.81 -13.53
N ARG A 39 -3.55 8.86 -14.38
CA ARG A 39 -4.26 7.59 -14.64
C ARG A 39 -4.06 6.54 -13.55
N GLU A 40 -3.07 6.71 -12.68
CA GLU A 40 -2.77 5.74 -11.63
C GLU A 40 -3.93 5.59 -10.64
N TRP A 41 -3.87 4.51 -9.87
CA TRP A 41 -4.76 4.34 -8.73
C TRP A 41 -4.54 5.49 -7.73
N PRO A 42 -5.60 6.05 -7.12
CA PRO A 42 -5.45 7.07 -6.10
C PRO A 42 -4.55 6.63 -4.93
N GLY A 43 -4.59 5.35 -4.55
CA GLY A 43 -3.67 4.75 -3.57
C GLY A 43 -2.21 4.79 -3.97
N VAL A 44 -1.89 4.57 -5.25
CA VAL A 44 -0.52 4.66 -5.77
C VAL A 44 -0.03 6.11 -5.70
N ALA A 45 -0.84 7.08 -6.13
CA ALA A 45 -0.50 8.51 -6.01
C ALA A 45 -0.33 8.95 -4.54
N ARG A 46 -1.16 8.43 -3.64
CA ARG A 46 -1.03 8.65 -2.21
C ARG A 46 0.29 8.11 -1.66
N VAL A 47 0.64 6.87 -1.99
CA VAL A 47 1.89 6.26 -1.52
C VAL A 47 3.12 6.92 -2.16
N ALA A 48 3.03 7.45 -3.38
CA ALA A 48 4.08 8.25 -3.97
C ALA A 48 4.39 9.51 -3.13
N ARG A 49 3.37 10.17 -2.55
CA ARG A 49 3.57 11.27 -1.60
C ARG A 49 4.23 10.80 -0.30
N LEU A 50 3.86 9.62 0.21
CA LEU A 50 4.53 9.03 1.38
C LEU A 50 6.00 8.72 1.09
N LEU A 51 6.33 8.24 -0.13
CA LEU A 51 7.71 8.04 -0.55
C LEU A 51 8.48 9.37 -0.63
N CYS A 52 7.86 10.47 -1.06
CA CYS A 52 8.49 11.80 -0.95
C CYS A 52 8.84 12.14 0.50
N ASP A 53 7.90 11.93 1.43
CA ASP A 53 8.12 12.22 2.85
C ASP A 53 9.19 11.28 3.46
N ASP A 54 9.27 10.03 3.00
CA ASP A 54 10.29 9.08 3.41
C ASP A 54 11.69 9.49 2.91
N LEU A 55 11.80 9.93 1.66
CA LEU A 55 13.06 10.45 1.13
C LEU A 55 13.48 11.74 1.82
N GLU A 56 12.52 12.62 2.18
CA GLU A 56 12.79 13.81 2.99
C GLU A 56 13.34 13.46 4.37
N ARG A 57 12.76 12.45 5.04
CA ARG A 57 13.24 11.97 6.35
C ARG A 57 14.70 11.51 6.31
N VAL A 58 15.11 10.92 5.19
CA VAL A 58 16.45 10.37 4.97
C VAL A 58 17.45 11.46 4.56
N SER A 59 17.10 12.29 3.57
CA SER A 59 18.01 13.26 2.96
C SER A 59 17.97 14.65 3.60
N GLY A 60 16.88 14.99 4.28
CA GLY A 60 16.57 16.35 4.76
C GLY A 60 15.94 17.26 3.70
N VAL A 61 15.74 16.79 2.47
CA VAL A 61 15.14 17.55 1.36
C VAL A 61 13.99 16.74 0.76
N ARG A 62 12.82 17.36 0.62
CA ARG A 62 11.67 16.71 -0.02
C ARG A 62 11.82 16.72 -1.54
N PRO A 63 11.73 15.55 -2.22
CA PRO A 63 11.73 15.52 -3.68
C PRO A 63 10.45 16.14 -4.24
N GLU A 64 10.56 16.70 -5.44
CA GLU A 64 9.39 17.10 -6.22
C GLU A 64 8.58 15.87 -6.66
N LEU A 65 7.25 15.96 -6.58
CA LEU A 65 6.32 15.00 -7.15
C LEU A 65 5.62 15.61 -8.36
N HIS A 66 5.86 15.03 -9.54
CA HIS A 66 5.26 15.44 -10.80
C HIS A 66 4.07 14.54 -11.12
N GLU A 67 2.86 15.02 -10.85
CA GLU A 67 1.61 14.34 -11.23
C GLU A 67 1.20 14.76 -12.65
N VAL A 68 1.59 13.95 -13.64
CA VAL A 68 1.42 14.29 -15.06
C VAL A 68 0.05 13.92 -15.61
N ALA A 69 -0.38 14.59 -16.67
CA ALA A 69 -1.67 14.31 -17.29
C ALA A 69 -1.70 12.90 -17.90
N PRO A 70 -2.91 12.32 -18.07
CA PRO A 70 -3.10 10.95 -18.54
C PRO A 70 -2.35 10.54 -19.82
N ASP A 71 -2.16 11.46 -20.76
CA ASP A 71 -1.57 11.19 -22.08
C ASP A 71 -0.19 11.85 -22.25
N THR A 72 0.42 12.31 -21.15
CA THR A 72 1.75 12.90 -21.17
C THR A 72 2.80 11.81 -21.42
N SER A 73 3.65 12.03 -22.43
CA SER A 73 4.83 11.17 -22.65
C SER A 73 5.76 11.24 -21.44
N VAL A 74 6.34 10.12 -21.03
CA VAL A 74 7.42 10.08 -20.02
C VAL A 74 8.57 11.04 -20.36
N ASP A 75 8.81 11.31 -21.65
CA ASP A 75 9.90 12.19 -22.09
C ASP A 75 9.60 13.68 -21.84
N THR A 76 8.32 14.06 -21.75
CA THR A 76 7.91 15.45 -21.50
C THR A 76 8.40 15.99 -20.14
N PRO A 77 8.11 15.34 -18.99
CA PRO A 77 8.66 15.78 -17.71
C PRO A 77 10.18 15.54 -17.60
N MET A 78 10.76 14.62 -18.38
CA MET A 78 12.22 14.46 -18.47
C MET A 78 12.90 15.65 -19.13
N ALA A 79 12.38 16.11 -20.27
CA ALA A 79 12.92 17.23 -21.00
C ALA A 79 12.71 18.57 -20.26
N ALA A 80 11.57 18.73 -19.57
CA ALA A 80 11.24 19.96 -18.86
C ALA A 80 12.13 20.22 -17.63
N SER A 81 12.61 19.16 -16.98
CA SER A 81 13.50 19.24 -15.81
C SER A 81 14.50 18.10 -15.89
N PRO A 82 15.69 18.29 -16.51
CA PRO A 82 16.69 17.24 -16.63
C PRO A 82 17.25 16.75 -15.30
N GLY A 83 17.67 15.49 -15.25
CA GLY A 83 18.31 14.86 -14.07
C GLY A 83 17.56 13.61 -13.58
N PRO A 84 17.99 13.02 -12.44
CA PRO A 84 17.47 11.74 -11.96
C PRO A 84 15.98 11.76 -11.63
N ALA A 85 15.25 10.73 -12.07
CA ALA A 85 13.83 10.59 -11.79
C ALA A 85 13.40 9.15 -11.51
N VAL A 86 12.38 9.01 -10.64
CA VAL A 86 11.69 7.76 -10.34
C VAL A 86 10.30 7.81 -10.96
N VAL A 87 10.08 7.02 -12.01
CA VAL A 87 8.78 6.83 -12.66
C VAL A 87 8.04 5.69 -11.96
N ILE A 88 6.84 5.98 -11.47
CA ILE A 88 6.01 5.03 -10.74
C ILE A 88 4.77 4.72 -11.56
N GLY A 89 4.41 3.45 -11.68
CA GLY A 89 3.12 3.09 -12.24
C GLY A 89 2.74 1.62 -12.14
N THR A 90 1.52 1.35 -12.59
CA THR A 90 0.91 0.03 -12.58
C THR A 90 0.71 -0.46 -14.01
N LEU A 91 1.15 -1.69 -14.30
CA LEU A 91 0.96 -2.33 -15.59
C LEU A 91 -0.55 -2.43 -15.93
N GLY A 92 -0.93 -2.11 -17.17
CA GLY A 92 -2.30 -2.20 -17.67
C GLY A 92 -3.21 -1.01 -17.31
N ARG A 93 -2.69 0.08 -16.73
CA ARG A 93 -3.46 1.30 -16.40
C ARG A 93 -3.49 2.34 -17.52
N GLY A 94 -2.78 2.11 -18.61
CA GLY A 94 -2.58 3.04 -19.71
C GLY A 94 -1.67 4.23 -19.36
N GLY A 95 -0.85 4.10 -18.31
CA GLY A 95 0.01 5.16 -17.79
C GLY A 95 1.44 5.14 -18.35
N LEU A 96 2.37 5.77 -17.62
CA LEU A 96 3.78 5.89 -18.00
C LEU A 96 4.47 4.53 -18.14
N VAL A 97 4.17 3.57 -17.27
CA VAL A 97 4.72 2.20 -17.35
C VAL A 97 4.29 1.52 -18.65
N ASP A 98 3.01 1.60 -19.03
CA ASP A 98 2.52 1.00 -20.28
C ASP A 98 3.08 1.69 -21.52
N GLN A 99 3.35 3.00 -21.45
CA GLN A 99 4.08 3.69 -22.50
C GLN A 99 5.50 3.13 -22.65
N LEU A 100 6.26 3.01 -21.55
CA LEU A 100 7.61 2.45 -21.57
C LEU A 100 7.65 1.02 -22.13
N VAL A 101 6.62 0.21 -21.85
CA VAL A 101 6.45 -1.13 -22.43
C VAL A 101 6.21 -1.06 -23.94
N ARG A 102 5.28 -0.21 -24.40
CA ARG A 102 4.99 -0.01 -25.83
C ARG A 102 6.21 0.46 -26.61
N ASP A 103 7.01 1.34 -26.01
CA ASP A 103 8.23 1.88 -26.58
C ASP A 103 9.41 0.90 -26.47
N LYS A 104 9.18 -0.32 -25.95
CA LYS A 104 10.19 -1.38 -25.75
C LYS A 104 11.37 -0.98 -24.84
N ARG A 105 11.13 -0.02 -23.94
CA ARG A 105 12.10 0.49 -22.96
C ARG A 105 12.03 -0.24 -21.63
N LEU A 106 10.97 -1.01 -21.40
CA LEU A 106 10.75 -1.77 -20.18
C LEU A 106 10.21 -3.16 -20.49
N ASP A 107 10.93 -4.19 -20.06
CA ASP A 107 10.41 -5.56 -20.04
C ASP A 107 9.60 -5.82 -18.76
N VAL A 108 8.40 -6.38 -18.97
CA VAL A 108 7.38 -6.66 -17.96
C VAL A 108 6.84 -8.09 -18.05
N ALA A 109 7.48 -8.97 -18.82
CA ALA A 109 7.04 -10.35 -18.98
C ALA A 109 6.87 -11.08 -17.63
N ASP A 110 7.71 -10.77 -16.65
CA ASP A 110 7.65 -11.34 -15.30
C ASP A 110 6.66 -10.63 -14.36
N LEU A 111 5.95 -9.58 -14.79
CA LEU A 111 4.89 -8.88 -14.06
C LEU A 111 3.49 -9.19 -14.61
N GLN A 112 3.38 -9.52 -15.90
CA GLN A 112 2.09 -9.74 -16.53
C GLN A 112 1.33 -10.91 -15.91
N GLY A 113 0.09 -10.66 -15.47
CA GLY A 113 -0.77 -11.66 -14.85
C GLY A 113 -0.32 -12.09 -13.44
N LYS A 114 0.59 -11.35 -12.82
CA LYS A 114 1.14 -11.66 -11.49
C LYS A 114 0.39 -10.95 -10.38
N ARG A 115 0.35 -11.56 -9.21
CA ARG A 115 -0.28 -10.99 -8.02
C ARG A 115 0.71 -10.21 -7.18
N GLU A 116 0.42 -8.93 -6.97
CA GLU A 116 1.10 -8.04 -6.03
C GLU A 116 2.63 -8.02 -6.16
N LYS A 117 3.11 -8.26 -7.37
CA LYS A 117 4.52 -8.26 -7.71
C LYS A 117 4.91 -6.88 -8.20
N PHE A 118 6.17 -6.50 -7.94
CA PHE A 118 6.75 -5.29 -8.49
C PHE A 118 8.10 -5.55 -9.11
N ALA A 119 8.58 -4.61 -9.90
CA ALA A 119 9.96 -4.51 -10.32
C ALA A 119 10.47 -3.09 -10.11
N ILE A 120 11.66 -2.96 -9.53
CA ILE A 120 12.44 -1.73 -9.49
C ILE A 120 13.60 -1.92 -10.47
N VAL A 121 13.65 -1.12 -11.52
CA VAL A 121 14.65 -1.28 -12.58
C VAL A 121 15.08 0.08 -13.11
N LYS A 122 16.38 0.28 -13.23
CA LYS A 122 16.91 1.43 -13.95
C LYS A 122 16.76 1.18 -15.44
N ILE A 123 16.19 2.15 -16.15
CA ILE A 123 16.23 2.18 -17.61
C ILE A 123 17.22 3.26 -18.03
N ASP A 124 18.06 2.96 -19.01
CA ASP A 124 18.96 3.96 -19.57
C ASP A 124 18.15 4.97 -20.40
N SER A 125 18.56 6.24 -20.37
CA SER A 125 17.83 7.30 -21.06
C SER A 125 18.02 7.24 -22.57
N LEU A 126 17.09 7.94 -23.23
CA LEU A 126 16.97 8.16 -24.67
C LEU A 126 18.25 8.78 -25.23
N GLU A 127 18.41 8.69 -26.55
CA GLU A 127 19.60 9.08 -27.32
C GLU A 127 20.11 10.52 -27.10
N GLU A 128 19.47 11.34 -26.26
CA GLU A 128 19.97 12.63 -25.80
C GLU A 128 19.69 12.87 -24.28
N ALA A 129 20.79 13.11 -23.53
CA ALA A 129 20.92 13.69 -22.18
C ALA A 129 20.83 12.80 -20.91
N ASP A 130 21.87 12.99 -20.07
CA ASP A 130 22.10 12.95 -18.60
C ASP A 130 20.92 12.76 -17.59
N ALA A 131 19.81 12.11 -17.95
CA ALA A 131 18.64 11.92 -17.08
C ALA A 131 18.42 10.44 -16.73
N PRO A 132 19.18 9.86 -15.79
CA PRO A 132 18.96 8.48 -15.37
C PRO A 132 17.53 8.31 -14.86
N THR A 133 16.87 7.23 -15.26
CA THR A 133 15.47 6.95 -14.87
C THR A 133 15.37 5.62 -14.15
N LEU A 134 14.77 5.63 -12.97
CA LEU A 134 14.38 4.43 -12.24
C LEU A 134 12.88 4.22 -12.44
N VAL A 135 12.47 2.98 -12.72
CA VAL A 135 11.06 2.62 -12.84
C VAL A 135 10.67 1.73 -11.68
N ILE A 136 9.59 2.08 -10.99
CA ILE A 136 8.87 1.20 -10.07
C ILE A 136 7.57 0.79 -10.76
N ALA A 137 7.53 -0.45 -11.26
CA ALA A 137 6.38 -1.00 -11.96
C ALA A 137 5.70 -2.08 -11.11
N GLY A 138 4.42 -1.93 -10.84
CA GLY A 138 3.58 -2.95 -10.22
C GLY A 138 2.84 -3.81 -11.24
N SER A 139 2.64 -5.09 -10.95
CA SER A 139 1.69 -5.94 -11.69
C SER A 139 0.23 -5.54 -11.45
N ASP A 140 -0.04 -4.96 -10.28
CA ASP A 140 -1.31 -4.39 -9.86
C ASP A 140 -1.09 -3.21 -8.88
N LYS A 141 -2.19 -2.64 -8.36
CA LYS A 141 -2.20 -1.51 -7.41
C LYS A 141 -1.27 -1.76 -6.22
N ARG A 142 -1.37 -2.94 -5.59
CA ARG A 142 -0.60 -3.29 -4.39
C ARG A 142 0.85 -3.61 -4.74
N GLY A 143 1.12 -4.20 -5.90
CA GLY A 143 2.47 -4.36 -6.43
C GLY A 143 3.23 -3.03 -6.47
N ALA A 144 2.66 -2.00 -7.13
CA ALA A 144 3.30 -0.69 -7.23
C ALA A 144 3.54 -0.05 -5.84
N ILE A 145 2.57 -0.17 -4.94
CA ILE A 145 2.68 0.27 -3.53
C ILE A 145 3.82 -0.44 -2.80
N TYR A 146 3.92 -1.76 -2.92
CA TYR A 146 4.99 -2.53 -2.30
C TYR A 146 6.36 -2.17 -2.85
N GLY A 147 6.49 -1.89 -4.15
CA GLY A 147 7.76 -1.42 -4.71
C GLY A 147 8.21 -0.09 -4.12
N MET A 148 7.29 0.85 -3.91
CA MET A 148 7.61 2.13 -3.26
C MET A 148 8.02 1.96 -1.79
N PHE A 149 7.26 1.19 -1.00
CA PHE A 149 7.62 0.97 0.40
C PHE A 149 8.87 0.11 0.57
N ASP A 150 9.14 -0.78 -0.38
CA ASP A 150 10.38 -1.54 -0.41
C ASP A 150 11.60 -0.63 -0.64
N LEU A 151 11.49 0.31 -1.59
CA LEU A 151 12.53 1.32 -1.82
C LEU A 151 12.73 2.18 -0.56
N ALA A 152 11.66 2.65 0.08
CA ALA A 152 11.73 3.43 1.30
C ALA A 152 12.40 2.67 2.47
N ALA A 153 12.05 1.39 2.65
CA ALA A 153 12.65 0.54 3.66
C ALA A 153 14.16 0.38 3.46
N GLN A 154 14.57 0.15 2.22
CA GLN A 154 15.98 0.00 1.87
C GLN A 154 16.75 1.33 1.90
N ALA A 155 16.08 2.46 1.67
CA ALA A 155 16.64 3.79 1.89
C ALA A 155 16.80 4.14 3.39
N GLY A 156 16.27 3.30 4.30
CA GLY A 156 16.47 3.43 5.74
C GLY A 156 15.26 3.91 6.53
N VAL A 157 14.04 3.84 5.96
CA VAL A 157 12.80 4.15 6.66
C VAL A 157 12.09 2.86 7.10
N SER A 158 12.19 2.54 8.38
CA SER A 158 11.53 1.36 8.96
C SER A 158 9.99 1.42 8.79
N PRO A 159 9.31 0.29 8.52
CA PRO A 159 7.85 0.19 8.67
C PRO A 159 7.34 0.72 10.01
N TRP A 160 8.17 0.63 11.04
CA TRP A 160 7.88 1.02 12.42
C TRP A 160 8.27 2.47 12.75
N HIS A 161 8.67 3.29 11.78
CA HIS A 161 9.16 4.66 12.03
C HIS A 161 8.16 5.53 12.80
N TRP A 162 6.86 5.32 12.59
CA TRP A 162 5.79 6.04 13.29
C TRP A 162 5.20 5.24 14.46
N TRP A 163 5.04 3.93 14.30
CA TRP A 163 4.40 3.08 15.30
C TRP A 163 5.29 2.70 16.49
N ALA A 164 6.61 2.80 16.33
CA ALA A 164 7.58 2.54 17.39
C ALA A 164 8.77 3.52 17.35
N ASP A 165 8.54 4.73 16.81
CA ASP A 165 9.50 5.84 16.77
C ASP A 165 10.90 5.48 16.24
N VAL A 166 11.01 4.48 15.36
CA VAL A 166 12.29 4.04 14.82
C VAL A 166 12.88 5.15 13.94
N PRO A 167 14.03 5.75 14.29
CA PRO A 167 14.54 6.90 13.57
C PRO A 167 14.98 6.51 12.15
N PRO A 168 14.63 7.31 11.12
CA PRO A 168 15.15 7.14 9.77
C PRO A 168 16.68 7.23 9.73
N SER A 169 17.31 6.38 8.93
CA SER A 169 18.77 6.43 8.73
C SER A 169 19.13 7.61 7.82
N ARG A 170 19.57 8.73 8.40
CA ARG A 170 19.95 9.91 7.60
C ARG A 170 21.16 9.62 6.70
N ARG A 171 21.05 10.02 5.43
CA ARG A 171 22.07 9.78 4.39
C ARG A 171 22.11 10.94 3.40
N GLY A 172 23.32 11.43 3.11
CA GLY A 172 23.56 12.46 2.09
C GLY A 172 23.56 11.88 0.68
N ASP A 173 23.99 10.63 0.54
CA ASP A 173 24.03 9.94 -0.74
C ASP A 173 23.50 8.51 -0.65
N LEU A 174 22.67 8.14 -1.63
CA LEU A 174 22.07 6.82 -1.80
C LEU A 174 21.95 6.51 -3.29
N TRP A 175 22.30 5.28 -3.66
CA TRP A 175 22.17 4.78 -5.03
C TRP A 175 21.36 3.49 -5.08
N VAL A 176 20.55 3.30 -6.11
CA VAL A 176 19.93 1.99 -6.39
C VAL A 176 20.89 1.16 -7.24
N ALA A 177 21.21 -0.05 -6.78
CA ALA A 177 22.05 -1.01 -7.47
C ALA A 177 21.53 -1.29 -8.89
N PRO A 178 22.41 -1.54 -9.88
CA PRO A 178 21.98 -1.94 -11.21
C PRO A 178 21.23 -3.28 -11.18
N GLY A 179 20.46 -3.54 -12.23
CA GLY A 179 19.67 -4.76 -12.37
C GLY A 179 18.18 -4.56 -12.10
N ARG A 180 17.47 -5.68 -12.05
CA ARG A 180 16.02 -5.75 -11.82
C ARG A 180 15.77 -6.29 -10.42
N HIS A 181 15.15 -5.50 -9.57
CA HIS A 181 14.90 -5.85 -8.18
C HIS A 181 13.43 -6.14 -7.95
N THR A 182 13.15 -7.28 -7.32
CA THR A 182 11.79 -7.72 -7.00
C THR A 182 11.82 -8.64 -5.78
N LEU A 183 10.71 -8.71 -5.06
CA LEU A 183 10.48 -9.73 -4.02
C LEU A 183 9.56 -10.86 -4.50
N GLY A 184 9.26 -10.92 -5.80
CA GLY A 184 8.32 -11.89 -6.34
C GLY A 184 6.88 -11.68 -5.88
N GLU A 185 6.05 -12.69 -6.14
CA GLU A 185 4.65 -12.76 -5.70
C GLU A 185 4.59 -13.17 -4.22
N PRO A 186 3.61 -12.66 -3.44
CA PRO A 186 3.38 -13.18 -2.11
C PRO A 186 2.83 -14.61 -2.20
N ALA A 187 3.41 -15.51 -1.40
CA ALA A 187 2.98 -16.89 -1.32
C ALA A 187 1.54 -17.03 -0.77
N VAL A 188 1.17 -16.16 0.17
CA VAL A 188 -0.16 -16.11 0.79
C VAL A 188 -0.93 -14.91 0.23
N GLU A 189 -2.16 -15.12 -0.19
CA GLU A 189 -2.99 -14.10 -0.84
C GLU A 189 -3.43 -12.97 0.09
N PHE A 190 -3.98 -13.30 1.26
CA PHE A 190 -4.43 -12.32 2.25
C PHE A 190 -3.55 -12.41 3.50
N ARG A 191 -2.91 -11.31 3.85
CA ARG A 191 -1.90 -11.22 4.93
C ARG A 191 -2.25 -10.02 5.78
N GLY A 192 -2.63 -10.27 7.03
CA GLY A 192 -3.27 -9.24 7.82
C GLY A 192 -3.16 -9.43 9.32
N ILE A 193 -3.80 -8.48 10.00
CA ILE A 193 -3.93 -8.45 11.45
C ILE A 193 -5.40 -8.33 11.83
N PHE A 194 -5.71 -8.69 13.07
CA PHE A 194 -6.97 -8.39 13.71
C PHE A 194 -6.70 -7.50 14.91
N ILE A 195 -7.33 -6.33 14.94
CA ILE A 195 -7.33 -5.47 16.12
C ILE A 195 -8.45 -5.97 17.05
N ASN A 196 -8.06 -6.63 18.14
CA ASN A 196 -8.96 -7.20 19.14
C ASN A 196 -8.40 -6.98 20.54
N ASP A 197 -9.24 -7.16 21.57
CA ASP A 197 -8.92 -6.88 22.97
C ASP A 197 -8.40 -5.43 23.12
N GLU A 198 -8.96 -4.52 22.31
CA GLU A 198 -8.41 -3.17 22.13
C GLU A 198 -8.62 -2.28 23.35
N ALA A 199 -9.55 -2.64 24.23
CA ALA A 199 -9.87 -1.87 25.43
C ALA A 199 -9.20 -2.47 26.69
N PRO A 200 -8.58 -1.63 27.55
CA PRO A 200 -8.61 -0.16 27.51
C PRO A 200 -7.48 0.49 26.68
N ALA A 201 -6.40 -0.24 26.36
CA ALA A 201 -5.15 0.36 25.92
C ALA A 201 -5.26 1.08 24.56
N LEU A 202 -5.49 0.34 23.47
CA LEU A 202 -5.57 0.91 22.13
C LEU A 202 -6.79 1.83 21.98
N ALA A 203 -7.93 1.43 22.56
CA ALA A 203 -9.15 2.21 22.53
C ALA A 203 -8.99 3.58 23.21
N GLY A 204 -8.32 3.62 24.37
CA GLY A 204 -8.02 4.85 25.08
C GLY A 204 -7.03 5.73 24.31
N TRP A 205 -5.93 5.15 23.81
CA TRP A 205 -4.95 5.87 23.01
C TRP A 205 -5.52 6.43 21.70
N ALA A 206 -6.32 5.65 20.98
CA ALA A 206 -6.96 6.10 19.75
C ALA A 206 -7.95 7.25 20.01
N HIS A 207 -8.66 7.20 21.15
CA HIS A 207 -9.51 8.32 21.56
C HIS A 207 -8.70 9.57 21.89
N GLU A 208 -7.61 9.45 22.65
CA GLU A 208 -6.74 10.58 22.98
C GLU A 208 -6.11 11.23 21.73
N LYS A 209 -5.64 10.41 20.77
CA LYS A 209 -4.89 10.91 19.61
C LYS A 209 -5.76 11.32 18.41
N PHE A 210 -6.89 10.66 18.21
CA PHE A 210 -7.71 10.82 17.01
C PHE A 210 -9.20 11.08 17.30
N GLY A 211 -9.62 11.07 18.57
CA GLY A 211 -11.04 11.08 18.94
C GLY A 211 -11.72 9.70 18.86
N GLY A 212 -11.04 8.67 18.36
CA GLY A 212 -11.51 7.29 18.28
C GLY A 212 -10.87 6.52 17.13
N CYS A 213 -11.36 5.30 16.86
CA CYS A 213 -10.92 4.50 15.71
C CYS A 213 -11.61 4.97 14.42
N ASN A 214 -11.36 6.21 14.00
CA ASN A 214 -11.89 6.80 12.76
C ASN A 214 -10.91 6.62 11.58
N SER A 215 -11.19 7.26 10.45
CA SER A 215 -10.35 7.13 9.25
C SER A 215 -8.93 7.68 9.41
N GLU A 216 -8.68 8.61 10.35
CA GLU A 216 -7.33 9.13 10.61
C GLU A 216 -6.47 8.10 11.37
N PHE A 217 -7.07 7.46 12.38
CA PHE A 217 -6.45 6.30 13.06
C PHE A 217 -6.19 5.17 12.07
N TYR A 218 -7.19 4.79 11.29
CA TYR A 218 -7.06 3.68 10.35
C TYR A 218 -6.09 3.97 9.21
N ALA A 219 -5.91 5.23 8.78
CA ALA A 219 -4.85 5.59 7.83
C ALA A 219 -3.46 5.15 8.31
N LYS A 220 -3.17 5.29 9.61
CA LYS A 220 -1.89 4.83 10.21
C LYS A 220 -1.77 3.31 10.25
N VAL A 221 -2.88 2.62 10.47
CA VAL A 221 -2.93 1.15 10.42
C VAL A 221 -2.72 0.65 8.99
N PHE A 222 -3.39 1.24 8.00
CA PHE A 222 -3.28 0.86 6.59
C PHE A 222 -1.86 1.06 6.06
N GLU A 223 -1.24 2.20 6.38
CA GLU A 223 0.15 2.48 6.02
C GLU A 223 1.09 1.40 6.59
N LEU A 224 0.97 1.06 7.88
CA LEU A 224 1.81 0.02 8.50
C LEU A 224 1.63 -1.34 7.83
N ILE A 225 0.38 -1.76 7.61
CA ILE A 225 0.07 -3.04 6.95
C ILE A 225 0.77 -3.11 5.59
N LEU A 226 0.66 -2.05 4.78
CA LEU A 226 1.26 -2.03 3.44
C LEU A 226 2.78 -1.96 3.48
N ARG A 227 3.38 -1.21 4.41
CA ARG A 227 4.85 -1.18 4.63
C ARG A 227 5.39 -2.56 5.01
N LEU A 228 4.61 -3.37 5.72
CA LEU A 228 4.93 -4.75 6.07
C LEU A 228 4.55 -5.76 4.97
N ARG A 229 4.14 -5.29 3.78
CA ARG A 229 3.61 -6.10 2.67
C ARG A 229 2.38 -6.96 3.03
N GLY A 230 1.63 -6.55 4.05
CA GLY A 230 0.27 -7.01 4.30
C GLY A 230 -0.74 -6.33 3.38
N ASN A 231 -1.96 -6.85 3.34
CA ASN A 231 -3.08 -6.33 2.55
C ASN A 231 -4.44 -6.56 3.20
N TYR A 232 -4.51 -7.07 4.42
CA TYR A 232 -5.78 -7.50 5.03
C TYR A 232 -5.94 -6.98 6.46
N LEU A 233 -7.17 -6.61 6.84
CA LEU A 233 -7.49 -6.14 8.18
C LEU A 233 -8.86 -6.65 8.64
N TRP A 234 -8.91 -7.15 9.86
CA TRP A 234 -10.12 -7.15 10.69
C TRP A 234 -10.05 -5.96 11.65
N PRO A 235 -11.00 -5.01 11.59
CA PRO A 235 -10.97 -3.80 12.39
C PRO A 235 -11.31 -4.05 13.87
N ALA A 236 -11.04 -3.05 14.71
CA ALA A 236 -11.54 -3.00 16.08
C ALA A 236 -13.07 -3.07 16.09
N MET A 237 -13.62 -3.97 16.91
CA MET A 237 -15.05 -4.29 16.90
C MET A 237 -15.70 -4.35 18.30
N TRP A 238 -14.93 -4.19 19.39
CA TRP A 238 -15.50 -4.11 20.74
C TRP A 238 -16.21 -2.78 20.95
N GLY A 239 -17.52 -2.77 20.66
CA GLY A 239 -18.38 -1.59 20.74
C GLY A 239 -18.17 -0.58 19.61
N ARG A 240 -17.45 -0.97 18.55
CA ARG A 240 -17.02 -0.11 17.44
C ARG A 240 -17.37 -0.75 16.10
N SER A 241 -17.48 0.08 15.07
CA SER A 241 -17.63 -0.37 13.69
C SER A 241 -16.85 0.54 12.76
N LEU A 242 -15.86 -0.03 12.04
CA LEU A 242 -15.14 0.68 10.98
C LEU A 242 -16.09 1.24 9.91
N PHE A 243 -17.21 0.55 9.65
CA PHE A 243 -18.16 0.91 8.61
C PHE A 243 -19.10 2.05 9.02
N ASP A 244 -19.43 2.14 10.32
CA ASP A 244 -20.48 3.01 10.85
C ASP A 244 -19.93 4.23 11.60
N ASP A 245 -18.84 4.06 12.37
CA ASP A 245 -18.30 5.14 13.22
C ASP A 245 -17.66 6.28 12.38
N ASP A 246 -17.07 5.96 11.22
CA ASP A 246 -16.66 6.94 10.20
C ASP A 246 -16.78 6.31 8.80
N PRO A 247 -17.77 6.72 7.97
CA PRO A 247 -18.05 6.10 6.67
C PRO A 247 -16.93 6.30 5.64
N ARG A 248 -15.93 7.13 5.93
CA ARG A 248 -14.74 7.29 5.08
C ARG A 248 -13.77 6.12 5.23
N SER A 249 -13.78 5.40 6.36
CA SER A 249 -12.75 4.42 6.70
C SER A 249 -12.69 3.25 5.72
N GLN A 250 -13.83 2.69 5.31
CA GLN A 250 -13.87 1.58 4.34
C GLN A 250 -13.37 2.01 2.96
N ARG A 251 -13.80 3.19 2.48
CA ARG A 251 -13.33 3.73 1.20
C ARG A 251 -11.85 4.05 1.24
N LEU A 252 -11.36 4.56 2.37
CA LEU A 252 -9.94 4.82 2.55
C LEU A 252 -9.11 3.54 2.53
N ALA A 253 -9.62 2.46 3.13
CA ALA A 253 -8.98 1.15 3.07
C ALA A 253 -8.85 0.66 1.61
N ASP A 254 -9.95 0.72 0.84
CA ASP A 254 -9.93 0.36 -0.58
C ASP A 254 -8.98 1.25 -1.39
N GLU A 255 -8.98 2.56 -1.13
CA GLU A 255 -8.08 3.52 -1.77
C GLU A 255 -6.62 3.14 -1.53
N TYR A 256 -6.23 2.90 -0.27
CA TYR A 256 -4.89 2.42 0.10
C TYR A 256 -4.58 1.03 -0.48
N GLY A 257 -5.59 0.19 -0.68
CA GLY A 257 -5.45 -1.19 -1.13
C GLY A 257 -5.44 -2.21 0.01
N VAL A 258 -5.94 -1.88 1.19
CA VAL A 258 -6.16 -2.82 2.30
C VAL A 258 -7.56 -3.40 2.21
N VAL A 259 -7.64 -4.71 2.03
CA VAL A 259 -8.87 -5.49 1.99
C VAL A 259 -9.45 -5.59 3.39
N ILE A 260 -10.72 -5.23 3.54
CA ILE A 260 -11.40 -5.29 4.83
C ILE A 260 -12.19 -6.59 4.94
N GLY A 261 -11.98 -7.30 6.04
CA GLY A 261 -12.88 -8.36 6.50
C GLY A 261 -13.51 -8.00 7.84
N THR A 262 -14.29 -8.93 8.35
CA THR A 262 -14.86 -8.90 9.69
C THR A 262 -14.46 -10.17 10.43
N SER A 263 -14.50 -10.18 11.76
CA SER A 263 -14.18 -11.40 12.50
C SER A 263 -15.17 -12.52 12.14
N HIS A 264 -14.79 -13.76 12.43
CA HIS A 264 -15.50 -14.96 11.97
C HIS A 264 -16.96 -15.08 12.45
N HIS A 265 -17.39 -14.28 13.42
CA HIS A 265 -18.77 -14.25 13.93
C HIS A 265 -19.53 -12.96 13.54
N GLU A 266 -18.99 -12.17 12.62
CA GLU A 266 -19.54 -10.89 12.14
C GLU A 266 -19.89 -10.98 10.65
N PRO A 267 -20.95 -11.69 10.27
CA PRO A 267 -21.19 -12.02 8.87
C PRO A 267 -21.63 -10.82 8.03
N MET A 268 -21.39 -10.93 6.72
CA MET A 268 -21.97 -10.06 5.69
C MET A 268 -21.60 -8.56 5.83
N MET A 269 -20.35 -8.28 6.19
CA MET A 269 -19.80 -6.91 6.30
C MET A 269 -20.53 -6.03 7.33
N ARG A 270 -21.01 -6.65 8.41
CA ARG A 270 -21.64 -5.97 9.56
C ARG A 270 -20.80 -6.24 10.80
N ALA A 271 -20.34 -5.17 11.46
CA ALA A 271 -19.70 -5.31 12.77
C ALA A 271 -20.73 -5.73 13.83
N HIS A 272 -20.30 -6.47 14.84
CA HIS A 272 -21.18 -7.00 15.88
C HIS A 272 -22.02 -5.91 16.56
N VAL A 273 -21.41 -4.76 16.85
CA VAL A 273 -22.10 -3.63 17.51
C VAL A 273 -23.27 -3.08 16.68
N GLU A 274 -23.25 -3.23 15.35
CA GLU A 274 -24.32 -2.73 14.49
C GLU A 274 -25.64 -3.46 14.74
N TRP A 275 -25.61 -4.74 15.12
CA TRP A 275 -26.83 -5.46 15.49
C TRP A 275 -27.44 -4.90 16.78
N ARG A 276 -26.61 -4.49 17.74
CA ARG A 276 -27.09 -3.80 18.93
C ARG A 276 -27.66 -2.41 18.62
N ARG A 277 -27.10 -1.70 17.64
CA ARG A 277 -27.52 -0.34 17.26
C ARG A 277 -28.81 -0.33 16.44
N TYR A 278 -28.95 -1.28 15.51
CA TYR A 278 -29.96 -1.24 14.44
C TYR A 278 -30.70 -2.57 14.22
N GLY A 279 -30.27 -3.66 14.86
CA GLY A 279 -30.90 -4.96 14.74
C GLY A 279 -32.25 -5.00 15.46
N GLU A 280 -33.14 -5.82 14.92
CA GLU A 280 -34.48 -6.04 15.48
C GLU A 280 -34.67 -7.53 15.77
N GLY A 281 -35.13 -7.88 16.98
CA GLY A 281 -35.38 -9.27 17.37
C GLY A 281 -34.11 -10.05 17.76
N PRO A 282 -34.25 -11.37 18.02
CA PRO A 282 -33.13 -12.19 18.46
C PRO A 282 -32.13 -12.46 17.32
N TRP A 283 -30.84 -12.61 17.67
CA TRP A 283 -29.81 -13.14 16.76
C TRP A 283 -29.96 -14.67 16.60
N ASN A 284 -31.06 -15.06 15.96
CA ASN A 284 -31.45 -16.45 15.76
C ASN A 284 -32.14 -16.59 14.39
N TYR A 285 -31.52 -17.36 13.48
CA TYR A 285 -31.98 -17.44 12.10
C TYR A 285 -33.35 -18.12 11.94
N ASP A 286 -33.65 -19.11 12.79
CA ASP A 286 -34.92 -19.84 12.73
C ASP A 286 -36.11 -18.98 13.15
N LYS A 287 -35.89 -18.08 14.12
CA LYS A 287 -36.94 -17.22 14.70
C LYS A 287 -37.03 -15.83 14.09
N ASN A 288 -35.96 -15.36 13.43
CA ASN A 288 -35.83 -13.95 13.04
C ASN A 288 -35.19 -13.77 11.65
N ARG A 289 -35.49 -14.70 10.74
CA ARG A 289 -34.87 -14.81 9.42
C ARG A 289 -34.90 -13.53 8.59
N ASP A 290 -36.04 -12.86 8.54
CA ASP A 290 -36.25 -11.74 7.61
C ASP A 290 -35.51 -10.47 8.06
N ALA A 291 -35.52 -10.16 9.36
CA ALA A 291 -34.75 -9.05 9.91
C ALA A 291 -33.24 -9.25 9.72
N LEU A 292 -32.73 -10.46 10.00
CA LEU A 292 -31.31 -10.80 9.78
C LEU A 292 -30.92 -10.67 8.30
N ARG A 293 -31.78 -11.13 7.39
CA ARG A 293 -31.53 -11.02 5.94
C ARG A 293 -31.48 -9.58 5.46
N GLU A 294 -32.37 -8.71 5.94
CA GLU A 294 -32.30 -7.29 5.57
C GLU A 294 -31.05 -6.62 6.15
N PHE A 295 -30.75 -6.87 7.43
CA PHE A 295 -29.54 -6.37 8.09
C PHE A 295 -28.25 -6.74 7.34
N TRP A 296 -28.13 -8.00 6.90
CA TRP A 296 -26.99 -8.44 6.08
C TRP A 296 -26.99 -7.84 4.67
N ARG A 297 -28.16 -7.69 4.06
CA ARG A 297 -28.29 -7.09 2.73
C ARG A 297 -27.80 -5.65 2.72
N GLU A 298 -28.06 -4.89 3.78
CA GLU A 298 -27.51 -3.54 3.94
C GLU A 298 -25.99 -3.52 4.04
N GLY A 299 -25.38 -4.47 4.76
CA GLY A 299 -23.92 -4.59 4.85
C GLY A 299 -23.27 -4.79 3.47
N ILE A 300 -23.84 -5.68 2.66
CA ILE A 300 -23.39 -5.93 1.29
C ILE A 300 -23.63 -4.73 0.37
N ARG A 301 -24.78 -4.06 0.49
CA ARG A 301 -25.05 -2.83 -0.29
C ARG A 301 -24.07 -1.70 0.06
N ARG A 302 -23.75 -1.53 1.34
CA ARG A 302 -22.80 -0.51 1.82
C ARG A 302 -21.36 -0.78 1.37
N MET A 303 -20.96 -2.05 1.36
CA MET A 303 -19.65 -2.48 0.87
C MET A 303 -19.38 -1.99 -0.56
N ASP A 304 -20.43 -1.94 -1.39
CA ASP A 304 -20.39 -1.46 -2.77
C ASP A 304 -19.25 -2.14 -3.55
N SER A 305 -18.30 -1.35 -4.06
CA SER A 305 -17.17 -1.79 -4.86
C SER A 305 -15.87 -1.90 -4.07
N CYS A 306 -15.89 -1.66 -2.75
CA CYS A 306 -14.71 -1.74 -1.90
C CYS A 306 -14.24 -3.20 -1.80
N GLU A 307 -12.97 -3.46 -2.13
CA GLU A 307 -12.39 -4.80 -2.04
C GLU A 307 -12.48 -5.33 -0.60
N SER A 308 -13.25 -6.41 -0.42
CA SER A 308 -13.62 -6.92 0.89
C SER A 308 -13.65 -8.44 0.91
N PHE A 309 -13.38 -9.02 2.08
CA PHE A 309 -13.56 -10.46 2.33
C PHE A 309 -14.83 -10.65 3.14
N VAL A 310 -15.87 -11.17 2.50
CA VAL A 310 -17.20 -11.33 3.11
C VAL A 310 -17.23 -12.58 3.99
N THR A 311 -17.33 -12.37 5.29
CA THR A 311 -17.59 -13.46 6.25
C THR A 311 -18.98 -14.03 6.02
N ILE A 312 -19.06 -15.36 5.89
CA ILE A 312 -20.30 -16.12 5.75
C ILE A 312 -20.46 -17.10 6.92
N GLY A 313 -21.64 -17.72 7.02
CA GLY A 313 -22.03 -18.49 8.18
C GLY A 313 -22.57 -17.58 9.29
N MET A 314 -23.05 -18.18 10.37
CA MET A 314 -23.59 -17.48 11.54
C MET A 314 -23.46 -18.42 12.73
N ARG A 315 -23.04 -17.88 13.87
CA ARG A 315 -23.24 -18.53 15.16
C ARG A 315 -24.39 -17.82 15.87
N GLY A 316 -25.45 -18.54 16.19
CA GLY A 316 -26.57 -17.99 16.95
C GLY A 316 -26.19 -17.75 18.41
N ASP A 317 -26.89 -16.84 19.06
CA ASP A 317 -26.75 -16.67 20.51
C ASP A 317 -27.28 -17.93 21.20
N GLY A 318 -26.40 -18.66 21.91
CA GLY A 318 -26.74 -19.89 22.63
C GLY A 318 -26.50 -21.21 21.89
N ASP A 319 -25.81 -21.19 20.74
CA ASP A 319 -25.34 -22.37 19.99
C ASP A 319 -24.01 -22.97 20.52
#